data_AF-A0A662B9Q6-F1
#
_entry.id   AF-A0A662B9Q6-F1
#
_cell.length_a   1.000
_cell.length_b   1.000
_cell.length_c   1.000
_cell.angle_alpha   90.00
_cell.angle_beta   90.00
_cell.angle_gamma   90.00
#
_symmetry.space_group_name_H-M   'P 1'
#
loop_
_entity.id
_entity.type
_entity.pdbx_description
1 polymer ?
#
loop_
_entity_poly.entity_id
_entity_poly.type
_entity_poly.pdbx_seq_one_letter_code
_entity_poly.pdbx_strand_id
1 'polypeptide(L)'
;MAKITAKGIIIWVIIVIIYISSFVFLSVYEFQDWKYGSFIESLIAVFQGAGVIAIITAVILLFQSQLEAQKEKGQKVFNEKISLYKEAIEVVENIFKDNRIESGELQRLEFIILKLQLISSDSTIRKFVEFYQKIVDVADIDLIQENNFTKSADLKRAFSEFIGKCRVELQLSENELDKSIFQQIQETVENSDKKKWQKSNYKDWDNYEEFLKEETNVSTPTINLIKKIHDDIINEYSIPQKATVNYTKTMISFLVHNAPSSRKRFLMITSFSANKFALSPSKDKNEVAPDGTTTVASWTDSYSIEIKGSTDYNDKAKHLIEKSYEYIMNIKK
;
A
#
# COMPACT_ATOMS: atom_id res chain seq x y z
N MET A 1 -17.97 38.12 -3.39
CA MET A 1 -17.39 39.41 -3.83
C MET A 1 -18.51 40.27 -4.42
N ALA A 2 -18.96 41.30 -3.70
CA ALA A 2 -19.85 42.30 -4.30
C ALA A 2 -19.07 42.96 -5.45
N LYS A 3 -19.60 42.90 -6.68
CA LYS A 3 -19.00 43.61 -7.81
C LYS A 3 -19.10 45.11 -7.53
N ILE A 4 -18.02 45.72 -7.04
CA ILE A 4 -17.92 47.17 -6.97
C ILE A 4 -17.88 47.64 -8.43
N THR A 5 -19.00 48.19 -8.89
CA THR A 5 -19.11 48.70 -10.25
C THR A 5 -18.21 49.94 -10.38
N ALA A 6 -17.68 50.21 -11.58
CA ALA A 6 -16.83 51.39 -11.82
C ALA A 6 -17.48 52.71 -11.35
N LYS A 7 -18.83 52.78 -11.38
CA LYS A 7 -19.61 53.88 -10.82
C LYS A 7 -19.46 54.01 -9.29
N GLY A 8 -19.39 52.91 -8.55
CA GLY A 8 -19.18 52.90 -7.10
C GLY A 8 -17.79 53.40 -6.69
N ILE A 9 -16.76 53.09 -7.49
CA ILE A 9 -15.39 53.59 -7.28
C ILE A 9 -15.34 55.11 -7.50
N ILE A 10 -15.97 55.60 -8.57
CA ILE A 10 -16.03 57.04 -8.88
C ILE A 10 -16.71 57.82 -7.75
N ILE A 11 -17.83 57.32 -7.23
CA ILE A 11 -18.55 57.96 -6.11
C ILE A 11 -17.66 58.01 -4.86
N TRP A 12 -16.96 56.92 -4.53
CA TRP A 12 -16.02 56.88 -3.41
C TRP A 12 -14.88 57.89 -3.56
N VAL A 13 -14.29 58.00 -4.74
CA VAL A 13 -13.21 58.96 -5.02
C VAL A 13 -13.70 60.41 -4.86
N ILE A 14 -14.91 60.72 -5.34
CA ILE A 14 -15.52 62.04 -5.17
C ILE A 14 -15.72 62.38 -3.68
N ILE A 15 -16.22 61.43 -2.89
CA ILE A 15 -16.41 61.63 -1.44
C ILE A 15 -15.08 61.89 -0.74
N VAL A 16 -14.04 61.14 -1.08
CA VAL A 16 -12.68 61.34 -0.54
C VAL A 16 -12.12 62.71 -0.95
N ILE A 17 -12.32 63.14 -2.19
CA ILE A 17 -11.89 64.46 -2.66
C ILE A 17 -12.61 65.57 -1.91
N ILE A 18 -13.93 65.47 -1.71
CA ILE A 18 -14.72 66.47 -0.96
C ILE A 18 -14.23 66.53 0.50
N TYR A 19 -13.99 65.38 1.11
CA TYR A 19 -13.47 65.26 2.47
C TYR A 19 -12.09 65.93 2.62
N ILE A 20 -11.14 65.62 1.73
CA ILE A 20 -9.79 66.22 1.74
C ILE A 20 -9.85 67.71 1.41
N SER A 21 -10.70 68.13 0.47
CA SER A 21 -10.86 69.55 0.11
C SER A 21 -11.38 70.37 1.28
N SER A 22 -12.22 69.78 2.13
CA SER A 22 -12.72 70.42 3.35
C SER A 22 -11.58 70.65 4.36
N PHE A 23 -10.59 69.75 4.41
CA PHE A 23 -9.39 69.89 5.23
C PHE A 23 -8.48 71.02 4.74
N VAL A 24 -8.25 71.11 3.42
CA VAL A 24 -7.43 72.18 2.81
C VAL A 24 -8.11 73.53 2.96
N PHE A 25 -9.43 73.60 2.78
CA PHE A 25 -10.19 74.85 2.93
C PHE A 25 -10.07 75.45 4.33
N LEU A 26 -10.13 74.62 5.38
CA LEU A 26 -9.98 75.08 6.77
C LEU A 26 -8.55 75.47 7.13
N SER A 27 -7.56 74.91 6.43
CA SER A 27 -6.14 75.28 6.62
C SER A 27 -5.79 76.62 5.96
N VAL A 28 -6.65 77.15 5.07
CA VAL A 28 -6.39 78.38 4.31
C VAL A 28 -7.25 79.56 4.80
N TYR A 29 -8.42 79.30 5.39
CA TYR A 29 -9.34 80.34 5.87
C TYR A 29 -9.45 80.32 7.39
N GLU A 30 -9.13 81.44 8.05
CA GLU A 30 -9.28 81.63 9.50
C GLU A 30 -10.72 82.09 9.81
N PHE A 31 -11.49 81.28 10.54
CA PHE A 31 -12.90 81.53 10.85
C PHE A 31 -13.11 82.34 12.15
N GLN A 32 -12.04 82.93 12.68
CA GLN A 32 -11.99 83.55 14.01
C GLN A 32 -12.99 84.71 14.21
N ASP A 33 -13.34 85.43 13.13
CA ASP A 33 -14.26 86.59 13.18
C ASP A 33 -15.75 86.24 13.05
N TRP A 34 -16.10 84.95 12.90
CA TRP A 34 -17.49 84.53 12.77
C TRP A 34 -18.13 84.26 14.14
N LYS A 35 -19.37 84.74 14.34
CA LYS A 35 -20.15 84.55 15.59
C LYS A 35 -20.22 83.09 16.07
N TYR A 36 -20.07 82.12 15.16
CA TYR A 36 -20.10 80.69 15.43
C TYR A 36 -18.79 79.97 15.07
N GLY A 37 -17.69 80.70 14.82
CA GLY A 37 -16.41 80.14 14.32
C GLY A 37 -15.91 78.97 15.18
N SER A 38 -15.78 79.18 16.49
CA SER A 38 -15.34 78.13 17.43
C SER A 38 -16.24 76.88 17.48
N PHE A 39 -17.56 77.05 17.28
CA PHE A 39 -18.49 75.93 17.20
C PHE A 39 -18.33 75.13 15.90
N ILE A 40 -18.22 75.83 14.76
CA ILE A 40 -18.02 75.21 13.44
C ILE A 40 -16.67 74.50 13.37
N GLU A 41 -15.60 75.09 13.91
CA GLU A 41 -14.27 74.47 14.02
C GLU A 41 -14.32 73.17 14.84
N SER A 42 -14.96 73.20 16.00
CA SER A 42 -15.10 72.02 16.87
C SER A 42 -15.89 70.89 16.18
N LEU A 43 -16.98 71.25 15.50
CA LEU A 43 -17.83 70.31 14.79
C LEU A 43 -17.06 69.64 13.64
N ILE A 44 -16.31 70.42 12.86
CA ILE A 44 -15.49 69.87 11.78
C ILE A 44 -14.35 69.01 12.32
N ALA A 45 -13.69 69.41 13.40
CA ALA A 45 -12.66 68.59 14.05
C ALA A 45 -13.20 67.22 14.49
N VAL A 46 -14.42 67.17 15.04
CA VAL A 46 -15.10 65.91 15.38
C VAL A 46 -15.42 65.06 14.15
N PHE A 47 -15.92 65.67 13.07
CA PHE A 47 -16.19 64.95 11.81
C PHE A 47 -14.91 64.44 11.14
N GLN A 48 -13.80 65.16 11.24
CA GLN A 48 -12.50 64.71 10.75
C GLN A 48 -11.98 63.52 11.56
N GLY A 49 -12.09 63.56 12.89
CA GLY A 49 -11.76 62.42 13.74
C GLY A 49 -12.61 61.18 13.44
N ALA A 50 -13.93 61.37 13.33
CA ALA A 50 -14.87 60.30 12.99
C ALA A 50 -14.63 59.72 11.58
N GLY A 51 -14.30 60.58 10.61
CA GLY A 51 -13.98 60.17 9.25
C GLY A 51 -12.73 59.29 9.17
N VAL A 52 -11.67 59.67 9.88
CA VAL A 52 -10.44 58.87 9.98
C VAL A 52 -10.73 57.51 10.62
N ILE A 53 -11.50 57.47 11.71
CA ILE A 53 -11.89 56.22 12.37
C ILE A 53 -12.68 55.33 11.40
N ALA A 54 -13.67 55.88 10.69
CA ALA A 54 -14.48 55.14 9.72
C ALA A 54 -13.63 54.53 8.60
N ILE A 55 -12.63 55.27 8.08
CA ILE A 55 -11.71 54.77 7.06
C ILE A 55 -10.86 53.62 7.61
N ILE A 56 -10.27 53.78 8.80
CA ILE A 56 -9.46 52.73 9.44
C ILE A 56 -10.31 51.48 9.68
N THR A 57 -11.52 51.63 10.21
CA THR A 57 -12.46 50.52 10.44
C THR A 57 -12.80 49.81 9.14
N ALA A 58 -13.09 50.54 8.06
CA ALA A 58 -13.37 49.95 6.75
C ALA A 58 -12.17 49.14 6.23
N VAL A 59 -10.95 49.65 6.37
CA VAL A 59 -9.72 48.93 5.98
C VAL A 59 -9.53 47.65 6.81
N ILE A 60 -9.76 47.71 8.13
CA ILE A 60 -9.67 46.53 9.01
C ILE A 60 -10.69 45.46 8.60
N LEU A 61 -11.95 45.85 8.36
CA LEU A 61 -13.00 44.91 7.92
C LEU A 61 -12.68 44.26 6.58
N LEU A 62 -12.09 45.01 5.65
CA LEU A 62 -11.62 44.47 4.37
C LEU A 62 -10.51 43.43 4.58
N PHE A 63 -9.52 43.72 5.41
CA PHE A 63 -8.45 42.76 5.73
C PHE A 63 -8.98 41.51 6.42
N GLN A 64 -9.88 41.66 7.40
CA GLN A 64 -10.51 40.52 8.08
C GLN A 64 -11.27 39.63 7.08
N SER A 65 -12.06 40.22 6.19
CA SER A 65 -12.80 39.47 5.16
C SER A 65 -11.86 38.75 4.19
N GLN A 66 -10.75 39.38 3.76
CA GLN A 66 -9.76 38.72 2.92
C GLN A 66 -9.08 37.55 3.62
N LEU A 67 -8.70 37.73 4.90
CA LEU A 67 -8.11 36.67 5.71
C LEU A 67 -9.07 35.50 5.90
N GLU A 68 -10.34 35.77 6.15
CA GLU A 68 -11.37 34.74 6.30
C GLU A 68 -11.58 33.96 4.99
N ALA A 69 -11.67 34.64 3.85
CA ALA A 69 -11.78 33.99 2.55
C ALA A 69 -10.54 33.16 2.19
N GLN A 70 -9.33 33.64 2.54
CA GLN A 70 -8.10 32.86 2.37
C GLN A 70 -8.08 31.64 3.29
N LYS A 71 -8.50 31.79 4.55
CA LYS A 71 -8.58 30.70 5.52
C LYS A 71 -9.58 29.63 5.08
N GLU A 72 -10.77 30.02 4.61
CA GLU A 72 -11.78 29.09 4.11
C GLU A 72 -11.28 28.31 2.89
N LYS A 73 -10.66 29.01 1.92
CA LYS A 73 -10.02 28.36 0.77
C LYS A 73 -8.91 27.40 1.20
N GLY A 74 -8.03 27.85 2.10
CA GLY A 74 -6.95 27.03 2.64
C GLY A 74 -7.47 25.77 3.34
N GLN A 75 -8.54 25.89 4.13
CA GLN A 75 -9.18 24.78 4.81
C GLN A 75 -9.81 23.78 3.82
N LYS A 76 -10.49 24.28 2.77
CA LYS A 76 -11.04 23.40 1.71
C LYS A 76 -9.94 22.66 0.97
N VAL A 77 -8.88 23.34 0.55
CA VAL A 77 -7.72 22.72 -0.10
C VAL A 77 -7.06 21.69 0.81
N PHE A 78 -6.91 22.00 2.10
CA PHE A 78 -6.38 21.07 3.09
C PHE A 78 -7.23 19.80 3.22
N ASN A 79 -8.55 19.94 3.29
CA ASN A 79 -9.46 18.80 3.36
C ASN A 79 -9.40 17.93 2.10
N GLU A 80 -9.34 18.55 0.92
CA GLU A 80 -9.19 17.81 -0.35
C GLU A 80 -7.85 17.06 -0.43
N LYS A 81 -6.76 17.66 0.06
CA LYS A 81 -5.46 16.96 0.18
C LYS A 81 -5.58 15.72 1.06
N ILE A 82 -6.19 15.84 2.24
CA ILE A 82 -6.40 14.70 3.14
C ILE A 82 -7.24 13.62 2.45
N SER A 83 -8.30 14.01 1.76
CA SER A 83 -9.16 13.07 1.04
C SER A 83 -8.38 12.30 -0.02
N LEU A 84 -7.57 12.99 -0.83
CA LEU A 84 -6.74 12.38 -1.86
C LEU A 84 -5.66 11.45 -1.27
N TYR A 85 -5.02 11.87 -0.17
CA TYR A 85 -4.01 11.03 0.48
C TYR A 85 -4.61 9.77 1.10
N LYS A 86 -5.85 9.84 1.60
CA LYS A 86 -6.60 8.65 2.07
C LYS A 86 -6.95 7.72 0.90
N GLU A 87 -7.42 8.26 -0.22
CA GLU A 87 -7.70 7.48 -1.44
C GLU A 87 -6.44 6.73 -1.90
N ALA A 88 -5.28 7.40 -1.90
CA ALA A 88 -4.01 6.78 -2.23
C ALA A 88 -3.63 5.64 -1.28
N ILE A 89 -3.81 5.83 0.03
CA ILE A 89 -3.57 4.78 1.03
C ILE A 89 -4.49 3.59 0.80
N GLU A 90 -5.77 3.81 0.53
CA GLU A 90 -6.76 2.75 0.33
C GLU A 90 -6.46 1.91 -0.92
N VAL A 91 -6.10 2.54 -2.04
CA VAL A 91 -5.70 1.81 -3.26
C VAL A 91 -4.46 0.97 -3.00
N VAL A 92 -3.46 1.52 -2.31
CA VAL A 92 -2.23 0.80 -2.01
C VAL A 92 -2.45 -0.31 -0.98
N GLU A 93 -3.34 -0.12 -0.01
CA GLU A 93 -3.75 -1.17 0.94
C GLU A 93 -4.35 -2.37 0.21
N ASN A 94 -5.22 -2.14 -0.78
CA ASN A 94 -5.85 -3.21 -1.56
C ASN A 94 -4.81 -4.05 -2.32
N ILE A 95 -3.87 -3.39 -3.02
CA ILE A 95 -2.73 -4.06 -3.71
C ILE A 95 -1.93 -4.96 -2.76
N PHE A 96 -1.68 -4.50 -1.52
CA PHE A 96 -0.94 -5.31 -0.54
C PHE A 96 -1.79 -6.39 0.13
N LYS A 97 -3.12 -6.27 0.10
CA LYS A 97 -4.05 -7.21 0.74
C LYS A 97 -4.20 -8.48 -0.09
N ASP A 98 -4.33 -8.35 -1.40
CA ASP A 98 -4.46 -9.48 -2.33
C ASP A 98 -3.10 -9.94 -2.91
N ASN A 99 -2.04 -9.15 -2.71
CA ASN A 99 -0.68 -9.37 -3.25
C ASN A 99 -0.64 -9.46 -4.78
N ARG A 100 -1.59 -8.81 -5.45
CA ARG A 100 -1.69 -8.73 -6.91
C ARG A 100 -1.88 -7.28 -7.31
N ILE A 101 -1.49 -6.96 -8.54
CA ILE A 101 -1.68 -5.63 -9.10
C ILE A 101 -2.67 -5.77 -10.25
N GLU A 102 -3.90 -5.31 -10.03
CA GLU A 102 -4.91 -5.33 -11.07
C GLU A 102 -4.79 -4.10 -11.98
N SER A 103 -5.15 -4.25 -13.26
CA SER A 103 -5.15 -3.13 -14.22
C SER A 103 -6.02 -1.94 -13.76
N GLY A 104 -7.12 -2.21 -13.05
CA GLY A 104 -7.97 -1.18 -12.47
C GLY A 104 -7.30 -0.40 -11.35
N GLU A 105 -6.39 -1.02 -10.59
CA GLU A 105 -5.64 -0.36 -9.52
C GLU A 105 -4.53 0.53 -10.10
N LEU A 106 -3.83 0.06 -11.14
CA LEU A 106 -2.87 0.88 -11.89
C LEU A 106 -3.53 2.15 -12.45
N GLN A 107 -4.70 2.00 -13.09
CA GLN A 107 -5.45 3.13 -13.60
C GLN A 107 -5.87 4.10 -12.48
N ARG A 108 -6.27 3.59 -11.31
CA ARG A 108 -6.58 4.45 -10.15
C ARG A 108 -5.36 5.22 -9.67
N LEU A 109 -4.19 4.59 -9.59
CA LEU A 109 -2.94 5.25 -9.23
C LEU A 109 -2.56 6.35 -10.25
N GLU A 110 -2.78 6.12 -11.55
CA GLU A 110 -2.59 7.15 -12.59
C GLU A 110 -3.50 8.37 -12.37
N PHE A 111 -4.78 8.14 -12.07
CA PHE A 111 -5.69 9.25 -11.74
C PHE A 111 -5.30 9.97 -10.45
N ILE A 112 -4.72 9.26 -9.47
CA ILE A 112 -4.18 9.89 -8.27
C ILE A 112 -3.00 10.81 -8.63
N ILE A 113 -2.10 10.43 -9.55
CA ILE A 113 -1.03 11.32 -10.04
C ILE A 113 -1.62 12.61 -10.62
N LEU A 114 -2.66 12.49 -11.47
CA LEU A 114 -3.33 13.66 -12.06
C LEU A 114 -3.99 14.56 -11.01
N LYS A 115 -4.64 13.97 -10.00
CA LYS A 115 -5.22 14.71 -8.89
C LYS A 115 -4.15 15.38 -8.02
N LEU A 116 -3.01 14.72 -7.78
CA LEU A 116 -1.88 15.28 -7.03
C LEU A 116 -1.29 16.50 -7.75
N GLN A 117 -1.22 16.50 -9.08
CA GLN A 117 -0.77 17.67 -9.85
C GLN A 117 -1.63 18.93 -9.62
N LEU A 118 -2.92 18.75 -9.29
CA LEU A 118 -3.83 19.87 -9.06
C LEU A 118 -3.64 20.52 -7.68
N ILE A 119 -3.37 19.72 -6.64
CA ILE A 119 -3.46 20.19 -5.25
C ILE A 119 -2.18 20.02 -4.44
N SER A 120 -1.24 19.17 -4.85
CA SER A 120 -0.05 18.81 -4.07
C SER A 120 1.22 19.51 -4.54
N SER A 121 2.25 19.49 -3.71
CA SER A 121 3.56 20.04 -4.06
C SER A 121 4.34 19.11 -4.99
N ASP A 122 5.25 19.69 -5.78
CA ASP A 122 6.17 18.95 -6.67
C ASP A 122 6.95 17.85 -5.93
N SER A 123 7.32 18.10 -4.66
CA SER A 123 8.07 17.14 -3.85
C SER A 123 7.24 15.89 -3.50
N THR A 124 5.95 16.07 -3.22
CA THR A 124 4.99 14.99 -2.93
C THR A 124 4.65 14.23 -4.20
N ILE A 125 4.40 14.95 -5.30
CA ILE A 125 4.12 14.36 -6.62
C ILE A 125 5.29 13.47 -7.05
N ARG A 126 6.53 13.97 -6.96
CA ARG A 126 7.73 13.21 -7.33
C ARG A 126 7.83 11.89 -6.58
N LYS A 127 7.58 11.89 -5.26
CA LYS A 127 7.65 10.67 -4.45
C LYS A 127 6.54 9.67 -4.79
N PHE A 128 5.35 10.15 -5.13
CA PHE A 128 4.29 9.27 -5.61
C PHE A 128 4.60 8.67 -6.98
N VAL A 129 5.18 9.47 -7.89
CA VAL A 129 5.61 8.97 -9.22
C VAL A 129 6.73 7.94 -9.08
N GLU A 130 7.71 8.15 -8.20
CA GLU A 130 8.76 7.18 -7.89
C GLU A 130 8.15 5.85 -7.36
N PHE A 131 7.13 5.94 -6.52
CA PHE A 131 6.38 4.77 -6.05
C PHE A 131 5.63 4.06 -7.19
N TYR A 132 4.89 4.81 -8.01
CA TYR A 132 4.14 4.27 -9.15
C TYR A 132 5.05 3.57 -10.16
N GLN A 133 6.23 4.14 -10.45
CA GLN A 133 7.23 3.52 -11.33
C GLN A 133 7.61 2.12 -10.82
N LYS A 134 7.88 2.00 -9.51
CA LYS A 134 8.20 0.70 -8.89
C LYS A 134 7.05 -0.29 -8.92
N ILE A 135 5.80 0.18 -8.80
CA ILE A 135 4.61 -0.67 -8.95
C ILE A 135 4.54 -1.25 -10.37
N VAL A 136 4.73 -0.39 -11.39
CA VAL A 136 4.71 -0.82 -12.80
C VAL A 136 5.82 -1.82 -13.10
N ASP A 137 7.02 -1.62 -12.55
CA ASP A 137 8.16 -2.54 -12.72
C ASP A 137 7.91 -3.95 -12.15
N VAL A 138 6.89 -4.12 -11.31
CA VAL A 138 6.54 -5.41 -10.69
C VAL A 138 5.11 -5.87 -11.01
N ALA A 139 4.37 -5.17 -11.87
CA ALA A 139 2.96 -5.44 -12.16
C ALA A 139 2.71 -6.85 -12.76
N ASP A 140 3.69 -7.41 -13.46
CA ASP A 140 3.62 -8.77 -14.04
C ASP A 140 4.09 -9.88 -13.07
N ILE A 141 4.37 -9.55 -11.81
CA ILE A 141 5.01 -10.45 -10.86
C ILE A 141 4.07 -10.72 -9.68
N ASP A 142 3.68 -11.98 -9.48
CA ASP A 142 2.97 -12.43 -8.26
C ASP A 142 3.89 -12.17 -7.03
N LEU A 143 3.54 -11.19 -6.19
CA LEU A 143 4.34 -10.76 -5.04
C LEU A 143 4.50 -11.85 -3.96
N ILE A 144 3.74 -12.95 -4.10
CA ILE A 144 3.67 -14.10 -3.20
C ILE A 144 4.89 -15.03 -3.32
N GLN A 145 5.70 -14.97 -4.38
CA GLN A 145 6.86 -15.87 -4.52
C GLN A 145 8.03 -15.47 -3.61
N GLU A 146 8.75 -16.46 -3.05
CA GLU A 146 9.86 -16.32 -2.08
C GLU A 146 10.96 -15.31 -2.52
N ASN A 147 11.16 -15.13 -3.84
CA ASN A 147 12.12 -14.18 -4.41
C ASN A 147 11.60 -12.72 -4.52
N ASN A 148 10.32 -12.46 -4.24
CA ASN A 148 9.69 -11.14 -4.38
C ASN A 148 9.51 -10.40 -3.05
N PHE A 149 9.92 -11.01 -1.92
CA PHE A 149 9.89 -10.39 -0.60
C PHE A 149 10.60 -9.03 -0.56
N THR A 150 11.80 -8.96 -1.17
CA THR A 150 12.59 -7.72 -1.26
C THR A 150 11.85 -6.64 -2.05
N LYS A 151 11.15 -7.03 -3.13
CA LYS A 151 10.37 -6.10 -3.96
C LYS A 151 9.16 -5.53 -3.21
N SER A 152 8.48 -6.35 -2.40
CA SER A 152 7.39 -5.89 -1.52
C SER A 152 7.88 -4.90 -0.45
N ALA A 153 9.02 -5.18 0.18
CA ALA A 153 9.63 -4.25 1.15
C ALA A 153 10.04 -2.91 0.51
N ASP A 154 10.61 -2.94 -0.69
CA ASP A 154 11.01 -1.74 -1.42
C ASP A 154 9.82 -0.87 -1.87
N LEU A 155 8.69 -1.49 -2.22
CA LEU A 155 7.43 -0.80 -2.49
C LEU A 155 6.88 -0.12 -1.24
N LYS A 156 6.82 -0.83 -0.12
CA LYS A 156 6.37 -0.27 1.17
C LYS A 156 7.27 0.88 1.62
N ARG A 157 8.58 0.76 1.42
CA ARG A 157 9.56 1.84 1.68
C ARG A 157 9.27 3.07 0.81
N ALA A 158 9.11 2.90 -0.50
CA ALA A 158 8.82 4.02 -1.41
C ALA A 158 7.49 4.71 -1.07
N PHE A 159 6.45 3.94 -0.76
CA PHE A 159 5.17 4.50 -0.33
C PHE A 159 5.29 5.26 1.01
N SER A 160 6.07 4.73 1.96
CA SER A 160 6.33 5.40 3.24
C SER A 160 7.05 6.75 3.05
N GLU A 161 7.97 6.86 2.08
CA GLU A 161 8.59 8.15 1.73
C GLU A 161 7.57 9.16 1.19
N PHE A 162 6.62 8.72 0.36
CA PHE A 162 5.50 9.56 -0.08
C PHE A 162 4.66 10.05 1.11
N ILE A 163 4.30 9.17 2.04
CA ILE A 163 3.56 9.54 3.27
C ILE A 163 4.35 10.56 4.10
N GLY A 164 5.67 10.41 4.18
CA GLY A 164 6.56 11.38 4.81
C GLY A 164 6.40 12.79 4.22
N LYS A 165 6.35 12.92 2.88
CA LYS A 165 6.11 14.20 2.20
C LYS A 165 4.71 14.74 2.43
N CYS A 166 3.68 13.89 2.43
CA CYS A 166 2.31 14.29 2.74
C CYS A 166 2.21 14.94 4.13
N ARG A 167 2.94 14.44 5.14
CA ARG A 167 2.96 15.02 6.50
C ARG A 167 3.53 16.43 6.54
N VAL A 168 4.66 16.65 5.87
CA VAL A 168 5.29 17.97 5.76
C VAL A 168 4.37 18.93 5.02
N GLU A 169 3.74 18.47 3.94
CA GLU A 169 2.85 19.29 3.13
C GLU A 169 1.56 19.67 3.87
N LEU A 170 1.04 18.78 4.71
CA LEU A 170 -0.07 19.08 5.62
C LEU A 170 0.35 19.92 6.83
N GLN A 171 1.62 20.32 6.93
CA GLN A 171 2.17 21.11 8.04
C GLN A 171 1.92 20.46 9.40
N LEU A 172 1.84 19.12 9.45
CA LEU A 172 1.69 18.35 10.69
C LEU A 172 2.99 18.30 11.48
N SER A 173 4.12 18.55 10.82
CA SER A 173 5.43 18.78 11.41
C SER A 173 6.27 19.68 10.50
N GLU A 174 7.11 20.53 11.10
CA GLU A 174 8.03 21.39 10.35
C GLU A 174 9.14 20.60 9.63
N ASN A 175 9.44 19.40 10.14
CA ASN A 175 10.46 18.51 9.61
C ASN A 175 9.84 17.22 9.07
N GLU A 176 10.60 16.55 8.18
CA GLU A 176 10.30 15.17 7.79
C GLU A 176 10.23 14.26 9.02
N LEU A 177 9.55 13.11 8.87
CA LEU A 177 9.48 12.11 9.92
C LEU A 177 10.89 11.77 10.41
N ASP A 178 11.07 11.75 11.72
CA ASP A 178 12.34 11.41 12.35
C ASP A 178 12.90 10.10 11.75
N LYS A 179 14.16 10.14 11.31
CA LYS A 179 14.79 9.02 10.59
C LYS A 179 14.81 7.75 11.42
N SER A 180 14.95 7.85 12.74
CA SER A 180 14.95 6.68 13.63
C SER A 180 13.56 6.06 13.73
N ILE A 181 12.51 6.88 13.79
CA ILE A 181 11.12 6.39 13.77
C ILE A 181 10.81 5.76 12.41
N PHE A 182 11.23 6.39 11.32
CA PHE A 182 11.07 5.85 9.97
C PHE A 182 11.77 4.48 9.81
N GLN A 183 13.00 4.34 10.32
CA GLN A 183 13.71 3.06 10.34
C GLN A 183 13.01 2.01 11.21
N GLN A 184 12.55 2.36 12.41
CA GLN A 184 11.80 1.43 13.28
C GLN A 184 10.52 0.94 12.61
N ILE A 185 9.79 1.81 11.91
CA ILE A 185 8.59 1.42 11.15
C ILE A 185 8.98 0.42 10.05
N GLN A 186 10.04 0.70 9.29
CA GLN A 186 10.51 -0.20 8.24
C GLN A 186 10.91 -1.57 8.80
N GLU A 187 11.73 -1.60 9.85
CA GLU A 187 12.15 -2.85 10.49
C GLU A 187 10.96 -3.63 11.04
N THR A 188 9.99 -2.96 11.65
CA THR A 188 8.78 -3.61 12.19
C THR A 188 7.95 -4.23 11.08
N VAL A 189 7.74 -3.50 9.97
CA VAL A 189 7.00 -3.99 8.80
C VAL A 189 7.74 -5.17 8.16
N GLU A 190 9.03 -5.04 7.88
CA GLU A 190 9.86 -6.11 7.31
C GLU A 190 9.86 -7.37 8.20
N ASN A 191 9.98 -7.20 9.53
CA ASN A 191 9.96 -8.32 10.47
C ASN A 191 8.58 -8.98 10.57
N SER A 192 7.49 -8.20 10.43
CA SER A 192 6.13 -8.73 10.42
C SER A 192 5.85 -9.59 9.18
N ASP A 193 6.36 -9.18 8.02
CA ASP A 193 6.25 -9.96 6.79
C ASP A 193 7.07 -11.24 6.92
N LYS A 194 8.34 -11.18 7.38
CA LYS A 194 9.18 -12.37 7.62
C LYS A 194 8.50 -13.39 8.54
N LYS A 195 7.86 -12.94 9.63
CA LYS A 195 7.14 -13.84 10.56
C LYS A 195 5.90 -14.50 9.94
N LYS A 196 5.18 -13.83 9.02
CA LYS A 196 4.08 -14.46 8.28
C LYS A 196 4.57 -15.63 7.42
N TRP A 197 5.72 -15.48 6.77
CA TRP A 197 6.31 -16.51 5.90
C TRP A 197 7.05 -17.61 6.67
N GLN A 198 7.71 -17.28 7.78
CA GLN A 198 8.32 -18.30 8.65
C GLN A 198 7.29 -19.23 9.28
N LYS A 199 6.05 -18.77 9.50
CA LYS A 199 4.96 -19.65 9.95
C LYS A 199 4.40 -20.58 8.87
N SER A 200 4.69 -20.34 7.59
CA SER A 200 4.19 -21.20 6.51
C SER A 200 5.12 -22.35 6.18
N ASN A 201 6.42 -22.25 6.51
CA ASN A 201 7.42 -23.28 6.24
C ASN A 201 7.95 -23.90 7.53
N TYR A 202 7.90 -25.23 7.66
CA TYR A 202 8.43 -25.94 8.82
C TYR A 202 9.87 -26.37 8.55
N LYS A 203 10.71 -26.29 9.59
CA LYS A 203 12.15 -26.52 9.47
C LYS A 203 12.49 -27.99 9.21
N ASP A 204 11.78 -28.87 9.89
CA ASP A 204 11.99 -30.31 9.87
C ASP A 204 10.66 -31.05 10.11
N TRP A 205 10.73 -32.38 10.04
CA TRP A 205 9.59 -33.25 10.27
C TRP A 205 9.01 -33.07 11.68
N ASP A 206 9.84 -32.89 12.71
CA ASP A 206 9.37 -32.82 14.09
C ASP A 206 8.49 -31.58 14.31
N ASN A 207 8.91 -30.42 13.79
CA ASN A 207 8.08 -29.21 13.78
C ASN A 207 6.79 -29.37 12.95
N TYR A 208 6.83 -30.12 11.84
CA TYR A 208 5.65 -30.37 11.01
C TYR A 208 4.67 -31.35 11.67
N GLU A 209 5.18 -32.37 12.37
CA GLU A 209 4.40 -33.36 13.09
C GLU A 209 3.60 -32.72 14.23
N GLU A 210 4.18 -31.75 14.93
CA GLU A 210 3.49 -30.95 15.96
C GLU A 210 2.31 -30.16 15.36
N PHE A 211 2.52 -29.50 14.22
CA PHE A 211 1.44 -28.83 13.49
C PHE A 211 0.32 -29.78 13.07
N LEU A 212 0.65 -30.97 12.55
CA LEU A 212 -0.36 -31.95 12.16
C LEU A 212 -1.19 -32.40 13.37
N LYS A 213 -0.59 -32.50 14.56
CA LYS A 213 -1.30 -32.89 15.80
C LYS A 213 -2.17 -31.76 16.37
N GLU A 214 -1.73 -30.51 16.28
CA GLU A 214 -2.35 -29.39 16.99
C GLU A 214 -3.33 -28.57 16.12
N GLU A 215 -3.02 -28.34 14.84
CA GLU A 215 -3.77 -27.43 13.97
C GLU A 215 -4.60 -28.16 12.90
N THR A 216 -4.48 -29.49 12.78
CA THR A 216 -5.23 -30.27 11.77
C THR A 216 -6.07 -31.37 12.41
N ASN A 217 -7.16 -31.77 11.76
CA ASN A 217 -8.01 -32.86 12.24
C ASN A 217 -7.48 -34.25 11.82
N VAL A 218 -6.17 -34.41 11.57
CA VAL A 218 -5.57 -35.64 11.03
C VAL A 218 -5.35 -36.65 12.15
N SER A 219 -5.71 -37.92 11.92
CA SER A 219 -5.56 -38.97 12.92
C SER A 219 -4.10 -39.41 13.11
N THR A 220 -3.74 -39.81 14.34
CA THR A 220 -2.40 -40.35 14.66
C THR A 220 -1.94 -41.50 13.74
N PRO A 221 -2.80 -42.48 13.38
CA PRO A 221 -2.41 -43.51 12.40
C PRO A 221 -2.03 -42.93 11.03
N THR A 222 -2.70 -41.86 10.61
CA THR A 222 -2.42 -41.18 9.34
C THR A 222 -1.09 -40.43 9.42
N ILE A 223 -0.83 -39.72 10.52
CA ILE A 223 0.47 -39.05 10.76
C ILE A 223 1.61 -40.08 10.72
N ASN A 224 1.44 -41.24 11.38
CA ASN A 224 2.44 -42.31 11.37
C ASN A 224 2.68 -42.88 9.96
N LEU A 225 1.63 -42.99 9.15
CA LEU A 225 1.75 -43.43 7.76
C LEU A 225 2.48 -42.39 6.90
N ILE A 226 2.17 -41.10 7.06
CA ILE A 226 2.87 -40.01 6.38
C ILE A 226 4.36 -40.02 6.78
N LYS A 227 4.67 -40.20 8.08
CA LYS A 227 6.04 -40.31 8.59
C LYS A 227 6.80 -41.47 7.94
N LYS A 228 6.17 -42.64 7.88
CA LYS A 228 6.76 -43.81 7.23
C LYS A 228 7.08 -43.54 5.77
N ILE A 229 6.14 -42.97 5.01
CA ILE A 229 6.36 -42.62 3.61
C ILE A 229 7.47 -41.57 3.49
N HIS A 230 7.44 -40.55 4.33
CA HIS A 230 8.47 -39.52 4.38
C HIS A 230 9.87 -40.14 4.56
N ASP A 231 10.03 -40.99 5.57
CA ASP A 231 11.31 -41.63 5.90
C ASP A 231 11.74 -42.60 4.80
N ASP A 232 10.81 -43.34 4.20
CA ASP A 232 11.09 -44.20 3.04
C ASP A 232 11.67 -43.38 1.88
N ILE A 233 11.06 -42.24 1.53
CA ILE A 233 11.51 -41.37 0.44
C ILE A 233 12.84 -40.68 0.78
N ILE A 234 13.02 -40.20 2.00
CA ILE A 234 14.32 -39.62 2.42
C ILE A 234 15.43 -40.68 2.30
N ASN A 235 15.20 -41.89 2.82
CA ASN A 235 16.22 -42.94 2.80
C ASN A 235 16.55 -43.41 1.37
N GLU A 236 15.55 -43.48 0.48
CA GLU A 236 15.71 -43.96 -0.89
C GLU A 236 16.34 -42.90 -1.82
N TYR A 237 16.08 -41.61 -1.61
CA TYR A 237 16.45 -40.55 -2.56
C TYR A 237 17.40 -39.47 -2.01
N SER A 238 17.67 -39.40 -0.70
CA SER A 238 18.55 -38.37 -0.11
C SER A 238 20.05 -38.71 -0.15
N ILE A 239 20.44 -39.98 -0.35
CA ILE A 239 21.86 -40.39 -0.45
C ILE A 239 22.15 -40.89 -1.88
N PRO A 240 23.10 -40.29 -2.64
CA PRO A 240 24.04 -39.23 -2.27
C PRO A 240 23.64 -37.85 -2.87
N GLN A 241 22.84 -37.07 -2.13
CA GLN A 241 22.53 -35.64 -2.39
C GLN A 241 21.65 -35.33 -3.62
N LYS A 242 20.55 -36.05 -3.83
CA LYS A 242 19.63 -35.72 -4.93
C LYS A 242 18.31 -35.09 -4.48
N ALA A 243 17.77 -35.41 -3.32
CA ALA A 243 16.46 -34.88 -2.88
C ALA A 243 16.49 -34.03 -1.59
N THR A 244 15.69 -32.96 -1.57
CA THR A 244 15.37 -32.14 -0.38
C THR A 244 13.87 -32.06 -0.14
N VAL A 245 13.48 -31.77 1.10
CA VAL A 245 12.08 -31.72 1.52
C VAL A 245 11.73 -30.34 2.03
N ASN A 246 10.59 -29.84 1.56
CA ASN A 246 9.99 -28.61 2.04
C ASN A 246 8.65 -28.94 2.70
N TYR A 247 8.44 -28.43 3.90
CA TYR A 247 7.22 -28.60 4.67
C TYR A 247 6.44 -27.30 4.67
N THR A 248 5.17 -27.35 4.29
CA THR A 248 4.27 -26.20 4.34
C THR A 248 2.93 -26.61 4.94
N LYS A 249 2.12 -25.65 5.41
CA LYS A 249 0.79 -25.93 5.98
C LYS A 249 -0.11 -26.79 5.09
N THR A 250 0.05 -26.71 3.77
CA THR A 250 -0.84 -27.37 2.81
C THR A 250 -0.22 -28.59 2.14
N MET A 251 1.10 -28.75 2.21
CA MET A 251 1.80 -29.85 1.53
C MET A 251 3.20 -30.14 2.09
N ILE A 252 3.63 -31.38 1.93
CA ILE A 252 5.05 -31.79 1.98
C ILE A 252 5.52 -31.95 0.53
N SER A 253 6.61 -31.30 0.14
CA SER A 253 7.16 -31.37 -1.22
C SER A 253 8.56 -31.98 -1.21
N PHE A 254 8.79 -32.96 -2.07
CA PHE A 254 10.11 -33.55 -2.29
C PHE A 254 10.68 -33.04 -3.63
N LEU A 255 11.87 -32.48 -3.58
CA LEU A 255 12.51 -31.77 -4.68
C LEU A 255 13.89 -32.32 -5.02
N VAL A 256 14.22 -32.39 -6.29
CA VAL A 256 15.55 -32.76 -6.80
C VAL A 256 16.44 -31.52 -6.90
N HIS A 257 17.63 -31.56 -6.30
CA HIS A 257 18.55 -30.42 -6.24
C HIS A 257 19.04 -29.93 -7.62
N ASN A 258 19.35 -30.87 -8.52
CA ASN A 258 20.01 -30.61 -9.81
C ASN A 258 19.08 -30.54 -11.03
N ALA A 259 17.75 -30.54 -10.82
CA ALA A 259 16.77 -30.45 -11.91
C ALA A 259 16.62 -29.00 -12.45
N PRO A 260 16.29 -28.82 -13.75
CA PRO A 260 16.07 -27.50 -14.35
C PRO A 260 14.98 -26.70 -13.61
N SER A 261 15.16 -25.37 -13.53
CA SER A 261 14.59 -24.50 -12.49
C SER A 261 13.06 -24.48 -12.39
N SER A 262 12.32 -24.88 -13.41
CA SER A 262 10.86 -24.86 -13.40
C SER A 262 10.20 -26.14 -12.87
N ARG A 263 10.90 -27.27 -12.77
CA ARG A 263 10.33 -28.57 -12.36
C ARG A 263 11.29 -29.39 -11.52
N LYS A 264 11.51 -28.95 -10.28
CA LYS A 264 12.35 -29.70 -9.33
C LYS A 264 11.57 -30.72 -8.51
N ARG A 265 10.25 -30.59 -8.44
CA ARG A 265 9.43 -31.41 -7.55
C ARG A 265 9.10 -32.74 -8.21
N PHE A 266 9.29 -33.85 -7.50
CA PHE A 266 8.91 -35.19 -7.98
C PHE A 266 7.77 -35.81 -7.16
N LEU A 267 7.53 -35.33 -5.94
CA LEU A 267 6.44 -35.81 -5.11
C LEU A 267 5.86 -34.69 -4.24
N MET A 268 4.54 -34.71 -4.10
CA MET A 268 3.81 -33.96 -3.08
C MET A 268 2.98 -34.88 -2.21
N ILE A 269 2.84 -34.52 -0.94
CA ILE A 269 1.84 -35.08 -0.04
C ILE A 269 0.87 -33.96 0.31
N THR A 270 -0.43 -34.14 0.06
CA THR A 270 -1.45 -33.09 0.17
C THR A 270 -2.76 -33.59 0.77
N SER A 271 -3.72 -32.67 0.95
CA SER A 271 -5.12 -32.98 1.28
C SER A 271 -5.29 -33.71 2.62
N PHE A 272 -4.66 -33.17 3.66
CA PHE A 272 -4.66 -33.71 5.02
C PHE A 272 -6.05 -33.58 5.66
N SER A 273 -6.78 -34.69 5.77
CA SER A 273 -8.04 -34.79 6.53
C SER A 273 -7.98 -36.01 7.45
N ALA A 274 -9.01 -36.21 8.28
CA ALA A 274 -8.99 -37.17 9.38
C ALA A 274 -8.33 -38.51 9.10
N ASN A 275 -8.62 -39.15 7.96
CA ASN A 275 -8.02 -40.44 7.60
C ASN A 275 -7.59 -40.50 6.13
N LYS A 276 -7.28 -39.36 5.52
CA LYS A 276 -6.96 -39.31 4.10
C LYS A 276 -5.89 -38.28 3.83
N PHE A 277 -4.98 -38.63 2.93
CA PHE A 277 -4.06 -37.74 2.26
C PHE A 277 -3.87 -38.26 0.83
N ALA A 278 -3.38 -37.39 -0.04
CA ALA A 278 -3.04 -37.75 -1.40
C ALA A 278 -1.54 -37.69 -1.61
N LEU A 279 -1.01 -38.65 -2.36
CA LEU A 279 0.31 -38.57 -2.95
C LEU A 279 0.16 -38.08 -4.38
N SER A 280 0.96 -37.09 -4.75
CA SER A 280 0.93 -36.53 -6.09
C SER A 280 2.31 -36.57 -6.74
N PRO A 281 2.69 -37.70 -7.35
CA PRO A 281 3.89 -37.80 -8.18
C PRO A 281 3.76 -36.94 -9.44
N SER A 282 4.85 -36.29 -9.84
CA SER A 282 4.93 -35.54 -11.09
C SER A 282 4.98 -36.44 -12.32
N LYS A 283 4.51 -35.91 -13.46
CA LYS A 283 4.41 -36.66 -14.72
C LYS A 283 4.76 -35.80 -15.93
N ASP A 284 4.95 -36.46 -17.07
CA ASP A 284 4.90 -35.78 -18.36
C ASP A 284 3.47 -35.28 -18.64
N LYS A 285 3.36 -34.08 -19.23
CA LYS A 285 2.07 -33.51 -19.62
C LYS A 285 1.32 -34.45 -20.57
N ASN A 286 2.04 -35.18 -21.41
CA ASN A 286 1.48 -36.10 -22.41
C ASN A 286 1.19 -37.50 -21.84
N GLU A 287 1.55 -37.77 -20.59
CA GLU A 287 1.34 -39.08 -19.97
C GLU A 287 -0.12 -39.27 -19.56
N VAL A 288 -0.69 -40.41 -19.95
CA VAL A 288 -2.06 -40.81 -19.59
C VAL A 288 -2.09 -41.25 -18.12
N ALA A 289 -3.10 -40.78 -17.38
CA ALA A 289 -3.31 -41.15 -15.99
C ALA A 289 -3.48 -42.66 -15.79
N PRO A 290 -2.65 -43.31 -14.94
CA PRO A 290 -2.83 -44.70 -14.57
C PRO A 290 -4.18 -44.93 -13.89
N ASP A 291 -4.72 -46.15 -14.01
CA ASP A 291 -5.98 -46.54 -13.38
C ASP A 291 -5.94 -46.31 -11.86
N GLY A 292 -7.00 -45.68 -11.32
CA GLY A 292 -7.10 -45.35 -9.90
C GLY A 292 -6.42 -44.03 -9.50
N THR A 293 -5.89 -43.26 -10.46
CA THR A 293 -5.38 -41.90 -10.22
C THR A 293 -6.33 -40.83 -10.78
N THR A 294 -6.28 -39.63 -10.21
CA THR A 294 -7.00 -38.46 -10.74
C THR A 294 -6.02 -37.39 -11.20
N THR A 295 -6.45 -36.56 -12.16
CA THR A 295 -5.72 -35.32 -12.52
C THR A 295 -6.40 -34.15 -11.83
N VAL A 296 -5.62 -33.34 -11.11
CA VAL A 296 -6.14 -32.13 -10.47
C VAL A 296 -6.08 -31.01 -11.49
N ALA A 297 -7.20 -30.33 -11.75
CA ALA A 297 -7.30 -29.30 -12.79
C ALA A 297 -6.27 -28.18 -12.65
N SER A 298 -5.91 -27.82 -11.41
CA SER A 298 -4.87 -26.84 -11.12
C SER A 298 -3.45 -27.35 -11.38
N TRP A 299 -3.22 -28.67 -11.32
CA TRP A 299 -1.88 -29.30 -11.34
C TRP A 299 -1.80 -30.39 -12.43
N THR A 300 -1.83 -29.94 -13.68
CA THR A 300 -1.87 -30.81 -14.88
C THR A 300 -0.62 -31.69 -15.07
N ASP A 301 0.45 -31.43 -14.32
CA ASP A 301 1.72 -32.15 -14.37
C ASP A 301 1.95 -33.09 -13.17
N SER A 302 0.87 -33.49 -12.50
CA SER A 302 0.92 -34.53 -11.47
C SER A 302 -0.29 -35.47 -11.53
N TYR A 303 -0.10 -36.69 -11.05
CA TYR A 303 -1.19 -37.57 -10.64
C TYR A 303 -1.62 -37.20 -9.22
N SER A 304 -2.83 -37.59 -8.80
CA SER A 304 -3.24 -37.58 -7.40
C SER A 304 -3.77 -38.96 -7.04
N ILE A 305 -3.22 -39.54 -5.98
CA ILE A 305 -3.51 -40.90 -5.50
C ILE A 305 -3.92 -40.80 -4.03
N GLU A 306 -5.16 -41.14 -3.72
CA GLU A 306 -5.62 -41.22 -2.33
C GLU A 306 -5.02 -42.44 -1.63
N ILE A 307 -4.33 -42.23 -0.51
CA ILE A 307 -3.74 -43.29 0.30
C ILE A 307 -4.54 -43.47 1.58
N LYS A 308 -5.05 -44.69 1.80
CA LYS A 308 -5.82 -45.05 3.01
C LYS A 308 -5.04 -45.96 3.96
N GLY A 309 -3.92 -46.52 3.52
CA GLY A 309 -3.11 -47.44 4.31
C GLY A 309 -1.75 -47.77 3.67
N SER A 310 -0.92 -48.50 4.41
CA SER A 310 0.41 -48.92 3.92
C SER A 310 0.37 -49.79 2.66
N THR A 311 -0.68 -50.61 2.49
CA THR A 311 -0.86 -51.45 1.30
C THR A 311 -1.07 -50.59 0.05
N ASP A 312 -1.89 -49.55 0.13
CA ASP A 312 -2.10 -48.62 -0.99
C ASP A 312 -0.79 -47.93 -1.39
N TYR A 313 0.03 -47.54 -0.42
CA TYR A 313 1.33 -46.92 -0.68
C TYR A 313 2.26 -47.86 -1.47
N ASN A 314 2.42 -49.09 -1.00
CA ASN A 314 3.32 -50.06 -1.64
C ASN A 314 2.84 -50.47 -3.03
N ASP A 315 1.55 -50.76 -3.18
CA ASP A 315 1.01 -51.37 -4.40
C ASP A 315 0.74 -50.33 -5.49
N LYS A 316 0.28 -49.12 -5.10
CA LYS A 316 -0.22 -48.12 -6.05
C LYS A 316 0.71 -46.93 -6.23
N ALA A 317 1.40 -46.49 -5.17
CA ALA A 317 2.13 -45.22 -5.20
C ALA A 317 3.63 -45.37 -5.43
N LYS A 318 4.27 -46.38 -4.83
CA LYS A 318 5.75 -46.47 -4.82
C LYS A 318 6.37 -46.46 -6.22
N HIS A 319 5.87 -47.28 -7.13
CA HIS A 319 6.37 -47.34 -8.51
C HIS A 319 6.15 -46.03 -9.29
N LEU A 320 5.09 -45.26 -9.00
CA LEU A 320 4.82 -43.97 -9.63
C LEU A 320 5.73 -42.87 -9.11
N ILE A 321 6.12 -42.94 -7.83
CA ILE A 321 7.09 -42.03 -7.23
C ILE A 321 8.47 -42.22 -7.87
N GLU A 322 8.89 -43.48 -8.03
CA GLU A 322 10.15 -43.84 -8.70
C GLU A 322 10.17 -43.31 -10.15
N LYS A 323 9.11 -43.58 -10.91
CA LYS A 323 8.96 -43.07 -12.28
C LYS A 323 8.99 -41.54 -12.34
N SER A 324 8.32 -40.87 -11.40
CA SER A 324 8.33 -39.41 -11.30
C SER A 324 9.74 -38.87 -11.02
N TYR A 325 10.46 -39.49 -10.11
CA TYR A 325 11.82 -39.11 -9.79
C TYR A 325 12.76 -39.26 -11.00
N GLU A 326 12.68 -40.38 -11.72
CA GLU A 326 13.43 -40.60 -12.96
C GLU A 326 13.06 -39.57 -14.03
N TYR A 327 11.77 -39.27 -14.20
CA TYR A 327 11.31 -38.25 -15.13
C TYR A 327 11.95 -36.90 -14.82
N ILE A 328 11.87 -36.41 -13.57
CA ILE A 328 12.45 -35.14 -13.15
C ILE A 328 13.97 -35.11 -13.33
N MET A 329 14.66 -36.22 -13.07
CA MET A 329 16.11 -36.36 -13.30
C MET A 329 16.49 -36.31 -14.78
N ASN A 330 15.60 -36.76 -15.68
CA ASN A 330 15.85 -36.89 -17.11
C ASN A 330 15.32 -35.71 -17.96
N ILE A 331 14.66 -34.71 -17.34
CA ILE A 331 14.30 -33.47 -18.03
C ILE A 331 15.61 -32.80 -18.49
N LYS A 332 15.86 -32.84 -19.80
CA LYS A 332 17.06 -32.23 -20.41
C LYS A 332 17.14 -30.76 -20.02
N LYS A 333 18.34 -30.35 -19.59
CA LYS A 333 18.69 -28.96 -19.25
C LYS A 333 18.44 -28.00 -20.40
#